data_AF-A0A7V9AHV4-F1
#
_entry.id   AF-A0A7V9AHV4-F1
#
_cell.length_a   1.000
_cell.length_b   1.000
_cell.length_c   1.000
_cell.angle_alpha   90.00
_cell.angle_beta   90.00
_cell.angle_gamma   90.00
#
_symmetry.space_group_name_H-M   'P 1'
#
loop_
_entity.id
_entity.type
_entity.pdbx_description
1 polymer ?
#
loop_
_entity_poly.entity_id
_entity_poly.type
_entity_poly.pdbx_seq_one_letter_code
_entity_poly.pdbx_strand_id
1 'polypeptide(L)'
;MMIGAEFYGVGPGTPLDELPRFPREVVQPLDAIPVIVAHEHVHVLQLRAGGVWTGSKQTLLELALMEGSADFVSGLVAGTHSNADLWAYAILHEGEIWEEFRHAMHGTDIGQWLYNRASATGERPEDLGYFVGYRIAEAYYARASDKRSALPDIIEMKNAAAFLAASGYTGGG
;
A
#
# COMPACT_ATOMS: atom_id res chain seq x y z
N MET A 1 0.61 -16.01 5.17
CA MET A 1 -0.38 -14.96 5.45
C MET A 1 -1.02 -15.26 6.80
N MET A 2 -0.96 -14.28 7.71
CA MET A 2 -1.52 -14.36 9.06
C MET A 2 -2.15 -13.00 9.34
N ILE A 3 -3.44 -12.98 9.69
CA ILE A 3 -4.13 -11.76 10.10
C ILE A 3 -4.17 -11.76 11.62
N GLY A 4 -3.64 -10.71 12.25
CA GLY A 4 -3.73 -10.50 13.69
C GLY A 4 -5.14 -10.03 14.07
N ALA A 5 -6.08 -10.97 14.20
CA ALA A 5 -7.48 -10.66 14.55
C ALA A 5 -7.61 -9.92 15.89
N GLU A 6 -6.63 -10.05 16.78
CA GLU A 6 -6.53 -9.33 18.05
C GLU A 6 -6.45 -7.80 17.90
N PHE A 7 -6.07 -7.30 16.72
CA PHE A 7 -6.07 -5.87 16.42
C PHE A 7 -7.42 -5.38 15.88
N TYR A 8 -8.39 -6.26 15.63
CA TYR A 8 -9.68 -5.90 15.05
C TYR A 8 -10.81 -6.18 16.03
N GLY A 9 -11.49 -5.12 16.48
CA GLY A 9 -12.57 -5.28 17.47
C GLY A 9 -12.96 -4.04 18.25
N VAL A 10 -12.42 -2.86 17.93
CA VAL A 10 -12.80 -1.62 18.61
C VAL A 10 -14.14 -1.09 18.08
N GLY A 11 -14.94 -0.51 18.97
CA GLY A 11 -16.19 0.18 18.64
C GLY A 11 -16.30 1.51 19.39
N PRO A 12 -17.40 2.27 19.23
CA PRO A 12 -17.55 3.63 19.76
C PRO A 12 -17.41 3.79 21.29
N GLY A 13 -17.37 2.69 22.05
CA GLY A 13 -17.19 2.69 23.50
C GLY A 13 -16.04 1.82 24.00
N THR A 14 -15.14 1.35 23.13
CA THR A 14 -14.01 0.52 23.55
C THR A 14 -12.96 1.40 24.25
N PRO A 15 -12.62 1.17 25.53
CA PRO A 15 -11.58 1.92 26.23
C PRO A 15 -10.20 1.57 25.65
N LEU A 16 -9.42 2.58 25.28
CA LEU A 16 -8.09 2.42 24.68
C LEU A 16 -6.97 3.03 25.55
N ASP A 17 -7.32 3.73 26.62
CA ASP A 17 -6.42 4.41 27.54
C ASP A 17 -5.57 3.45 28.37
N GLU A 18 -6.06 2.23 28.61
CA GLU A 18 -5.30 1.17 29.28
C GLU A 18 -4.27 0.49 28.36
N LEU A 19 -4.38 0.66 27.04
CA LEU A 19 -3.45 0.04 26.09
C LEU A 19 -2.12 0.79 26.05
N PRO A 20 -0.97 0.09 25.96
CA PRO A 20 0.30 0.71 25.60
C PRO A 20 0.20 1.43 24.24
N ARG A 21 1.12 2.36 23.97
CA ARG A 21 1.11 3.19 22.75
C ARG A 21 0.91 2.37 21.47
N PHE A 22 1.67 1.29 21.30
CA PHE A 22 1.60 0.48 20.09
C PHE A 22 0.21 -0.15 19.86
N PRO A 23 -0.35 -1.01 20.75
CA PRO A 23 -1.69 -1.56 20.54
C PRO A 23 -2.76 -0.49 20.35
N ARG A 24 -2.67 0.64 21.08
CA ARG A 24 -3.60 1.76 20.94
C ARG A 24 -3.62 2.37 19.53
N GLU A 25 -2.48 2.42 18.86
CA GLU A 25 -2.32 3.02 17.52
C GLU A 25 -2.68 2.04 16.39
N VAL A 26 -2.68 0.73 16.64
CA VAL A 26 -2.91 -0.29 15.58
C VAL A 26 -4.29 -0.90 15.59
N VAL A 27 -5.05 -0.76 16.67
CA VAL A 27 -6.39 -1.37 16.73
C VAL A 27 -7.37 -0.71 15.76
N GLN A 28 -8.19 -1.53 15.11
CA GLN A 28 -9.12 -1.15 14.05
C GLN A 28 -10.54 -1.64 14.35
N PRO A 29 -11.58 -0.97 13.83
CA PRO A 29 -12.95 -1.43 13.95
C PRO A 29 -13.18 -2.73 13.18
N LEU A 30 -14.23 -3.47 13.54
CA LEU A 30 -14.62 -4.70 12.83
C LEU A 30 -14.89 -4.47 11.35
N ASP A 31 -15.35 -3.27 10.98
CA ASP A 31 -15.64 -2.88 9.60
C ASP A 31 -14.37 -2.79 8.73
N ALA A 32 -13.17 -2.79 9.33
CA ALA A 32 -11.91 -2.86 8.59
C ALA A 32 -11.51 -4.30 8.19
N ILE A 33 -12.15 -5.33 8.75
CA ILE A 33 -11.83 -6.74 8.47
C ILE A 33 -11.95 -7.08 6.97
N PRO A 34 -13.02 -6.69 6.24
CA PRO A 34 -13.12 -6.97 4.81
C PRO A 34 -11.95 -6.40 4.00
N VAL A 35 -11.48 -5.20 4.33
CA VAL A 35 -10.36 -4.53 3.65
C VAL A 35 -9.07 -5.34 3.83
N ILE A 36 -8.69 -5.64 5.08
CA ILE A 36 -7.45 -6.37 5.34
C ILE A 36 -7.50 -7.81 4.79
N VAL A 37 -8.65 -8.48 4.85
CA VAL A 37 -8.81 -9.82 4.25
C VAL A 37 -8.60 -9.76 2.74
N ALA A 38 -9.13 -8.74 2.07
CA ALA A 38 -8.93 -8.55 0.64
C ALA A 38 -7.47 -8.22 0.30
N HIS A 39 -6.82 -7.33 1.05
CA HIS A 39 -5.39 -6.99 0.90
C HIS A 39 -4.51 -8.23 0.95
N GLU A 40 -4.67 -9.01 2.01
CA GLU A 40 -3.90 -10.22 2.25
C GLU A 40 -4.21 -11.30 1.20
N HIS A 41 -5.46 -11.37 0.73
CA HIS A 41 -5.81 -12.25 -0.39
C HIS A 41 -5.08 -11.85 -1.68
N VAL A 42 -4.90 -10.55 -1.96
CA VAL A 42 -4.14 -10.09 -3.12
C VAL A 42 -2.69 -10.55 -3.03
N HIS A 43 -2.05 -10.53 -1.85
CA HIS A 43 -0.71 -11.10 -1.68
C HIS A 43 -0.64 -12.59 -2.01
N VAL A 44 -1.68 -13.38 -1.70
CA VAL A 44 -1.74 -14.79 -2.11
C VAL A 44 -1.77 -14.92 -3.63
N LEU A 45 -2.51 -14.05 -4.32
CA LEU A 45 -2.59 -14.05 -5.78
C LEU A 45 -1.27 -13.59 -6.41
N GLN A 46 -0.66 -12.52 -5.90
CA GLN A 46 0.67 -12.05 -6.30
C GLN A 46 1.70 -13.18 -6.15
N LEU A 47 1.79 -13.83 -4.99
CA LEU A 47 2.73 -14.93 -4.77
C LEU A 47 2.52 -16.09 -5.76
N ARG A 48 1.26 -16.45 -6.05
CA ARG A 48 0.93 -17.48 -7.04
C ARG A 48 1.31 -17.09 -8.46
N ALA A 49 1.19 -15.82 -8.80
CA ALA A 49 1.57 -15.29 -10.11
C ALA A 49 3.09 -15.31 -10.34
N GLY A 50 3.90 -15.33 -9.27
CA GLY A 50 5.35 -15.27 -9.35
C GLY A 50 5.85 -13.94 -9.93
N GLY A 51 7.02 -13.94 -10.57
CA GLY A 51 7.59 -12.73 -11.15
C GLY A 51 8.23 -11.83 -10.07
N VAL A 52 7.91 -10.53 -10.08
CA VAL A 52 8.52 -9.53 -9.17
C VAL A 52 8.26 -9.84 -7.69
N TRP A 53 7.22 -10.62 -7.40
CA TRP A 53 6.81 -11.01 -6.04
C TRP A 53 7.66 -12.14 -5.43
N THR A 54 8.45 -12.84 -6.25
CA THR A 54 9.24 -14.00 -5.80
C THR A 54 10.76 -13.75 -5.78
N GLY A 55 11.16 -12.50 -6.03
CA GLY A 55 12.57 -12.10 -6.01
C GLY A 55 13.17 -12.10 -4.61
N SER A 56 14.43 -12.54 -4.48
CA SER A 56 15.14 -12.55 -3.19
C SER A 56 15.74 -11.20 -2.78
N LYS A 57 15.75 -10.22 -3.69
CA LYS A 57 16.15 -8.83 -3.45
C LYS A 57 15.26 -7.91 -4.27
N GLN A 58 14.16 -7.49 -3.67
CA GLN A 58 13.23 -6.56 -4.30
C GLN A 58 13.73 -5.13 -4.10
N THR A 59 13.55 -4.33 -5.14
CA THR A 59 13.73 -2.88 -5.12
C THR A 59 12.62 -2.22 -4.32
N LEU A 60 12.83 -0.97 -3.91
CA LEU A 60 11.79 -0.15 -3.30
C LEU A 60 10.56 -0.04 -4.20
N LEU A 61 10.73 0.11 -5.52
CA LEU A 61 9.62 0.14 -6.47
C LEU A 61 8.78 -1.13 -6.41
N GLU A 62 9.43 -2.30 -6.42
CA GLU A 62 8.73 -3.59 -6.39
C GLU A 62 7.98 -3.79 -5.08
N LEU A 63 8.58 -3.45 -3.94
CA LEU A 63 7.92 -3.57 -2.64
C LEU A 63 6.75 -2.57 -2.49
N ALA A 64 6.94 -1.32 -2.93
CA ALA A 64 5.86 -0.33 -2.95
C ALA A 64 4.70 -0.80 -3.83
N LEU A 65 4.97 -1.33 -5.02
CA LEU A 65 3.93 -1.88 -5.90
C LEU A 65 3.27 -3.12 -5.30
N MET A 66 4.00 -3.97 -4.58
CA MET A 66 3.44 -5.15 -3.91
C MET A 66 2.35 -4.74 -2.92
N GLU A 67 2.69 -3.84 -2.02
CA GLU A 67 1.83 -3.36 -0.94
C GLU A 67 0.73 -2.43 -1.45
N GLY A 68 1.12 -1.40 -2.20
CA GLY A 68 0.18 -0.39 -2.69
C GLY A 68 -0.83 -0.94 -3.71
N SER A 69 -0.45 -1.94 -4.52
CA SER A 69 -1.43 -2.58 -5.40
C SER A 69 -2.41 -3.50 -4.65
N ALA A 70 -1.96 -4.11 -3.55
CA ALA A 70 -2.85 -4.88 -2.67
C ALA A 70 -3.86 -3.95 -1.97
N ASP A 71 -3.42 -2.79 -1.50
CA ASP A 71 -4.31 -1.75 -0.96
C ASP A 71 -5.28 -1.20 -2.01
N PHE A 72 -4.81 -0.98 -3.24
CA PHE A 72 -5.67 -0.50 -4.32
C PHE A 72 -6.77 -1.49 -4.67
N VAL A 73 -6.41 -2.76 -4.88
CA VAL A 73 -7.37 -3.81 -5.24
C VAL A 73 -8.31 -4.10 -4.07
N SER A 74 -7.82 -4.10 -2.83
CA SER A 74 -8.68 -4.24 -1.64
C SER A 74 -9.66 -3.07 -1.52
N GLY A 75 -9.22 -1.84 -1.82
CA GLY A 75 -10.06 -0.67 -1.84
C GLY A 75 -11.16 -0.70 -2.91
N LEU A 76 -10.87 -1.24 -4.10
CA LEU A 76 -11.89 -1.47 -5.13
C LEU A 76 -12.97 -2.46 -4.68
N VAL A 77 -12.60 -3.46 -3.87
CA VAL A 77 -13.51 -4.51 -3.38
C VAL A 77 -14.34 -4.02 -2.20
N ALA A 78 -13.70 -3.34 -1.25
CA ALA A 78 -14.30 -2.91 0.01
C ALA A 78 -14.96 -1.52 -0.05
N GLY A 79 -14.67 -0.73 -1.08
CA GLY A 79 -15.19 0.64 -1.24
C GLY A 79 -14.52 1.69 -0.37
N THR A 80 -13.42 1.36 0.31
CA THR A 80 -12.62 2.26 1.14
C THR A 80 -11.16 1.84 1.11
N HIS A 81 -10.24 2.80 1.21
CA HIS A 81 -8.81 2.51 1.39
C HIS A 81 -8.45 2.37 2.88
N SER A 82 -7.29 1.80 3.15
CA SER A 82 -6.67 1.74 4.48
C SER A 82 -6.01 3.10 4.83
N ASN A 83 -5.80 3.35 6.13
CA ASN A 83 -4.95 4.42 6.67
C ASN A 83 -5.27 5.87 6.23
N ALA A 84 -6.38 6.43 6.73
CA ALA A 84 -6.83 7.79 6.39
C ALA A 84 -5.83 8.91 6.73
N ASP A 85 -5.06 8.78 7.81
CA ASP A 85 -4.10 9.81 8.24
C ASP A 85 -2.92 9.92 7.27
N LEU A 86 -2.39 8.79 6.83
CA LEU A 86 -1.36 8.73 5.79
C LEU A 86 -1.85 9.40 4.50
N TRP A 87 -3.09 9.14 4.09
CA TRP A 87 -3.69 9.72 2.89
C TRP A 87 -3.90 11.24 3.01
N ALA A 88 -4.34 11.72 4.17
CA ALA A 88 -4.57 13.15 4.43
C ALA A 88 -3.29 13.97 4.26
N TYR A 89 -2.14 13.41 4.68
CA TYR A 89 -0.83 14.01 4.44
C TYR A 89 -0.38 13.81 2.98
N ALA A 90 -0.37 12.57 2.50
CA ALA A 90 0.30 12.21 1.26
C ALA A 90 -0.30 12.89 0.02
N ILE A 91 -1.62 13.12 -0.01
CA ILE A 91 -2.27 13.88 -1.10
C ILE A 91 -1.72 15.32 -1.18
N LEU A 92 -1.53 15.98 -0.03
CA LEU A 92 -1.05 17.37 0.01
C LEU A 92 0.42 17.49 -0.40
N HIS A 93 1.18 16.41 -0.27
CA HIS A 93 2.62 16.34 -0.53
C HIS A 93 2.97 15.40 -1.71
N GLU A 94 2.00 15.00 -2.55
CA GLU A 94 2.17 13.93 -3.54
C GLU A 94 3.36 14.15 -4.48
N GLY A 95 3.53 15.38 -4.97
CA GLY A 95 4.64 15.74 -5.86
C GLY A 95 6.02 15.67 -5.18
N GLU A 96 6.11 16.11 -3.92
CA GLU A 96 7.35 16.06 -3.13
C GLU A 96 7.73 14.60 -2.84
N ILE A 97 6.75 13.81 -2.38
CA ILE A 97 6.88 12.38 -2.12
C ILE A 97 7.32 11.65 -3.39
N TRP A 98 6.70 11.95 -4.53
CA TRP A 98 7.06 11.32 -5.80
C TRP A 98 8.49 11.64 -6.23
N GLU A 99 8.93 12.89 -6.15
CA GLU A 99 10.29 13.23 -6.53
C GLU A 99 11.31 12.53 -5.64
N GLU A 100 11.12 12.49 -4.33
CA GLU A 100 11.97 11.69 -3.43
C GLU A 100 11.97 10.21 -3.82
N PHE A 101 10.77 9.64 -4.04
CA PHE A 101 10.60 8.23 -4.35
C PHE A 101 11.33 7.85 -5.65
N ARG A 102 11.17 8.64 -6.72
CA ARG A 102 11.76 8.36 -8.03
C ARG A 102 13.29 8.29 -8.00
N HIS A 103 13.94 9.01 -7.08
CA HIS A 103 15.39 8.92 -6.88
C HIS A 103 15.80 7.65 -6.11
N ALA A 104 14.95 7.15 -5.22
CA ALA A 104 15.23 5.99 -4.37
C ALA A 104 14.75 4.65 -4.95
N MET A 105 13.75 4.65 -5.84
CA MET A 105 12.93 3.48 -6.18
C MET A 105 13.68 2.27 -6.75
N HIS A 106 14.86 2.47 -7.33
CA HIS A 106 15.69 1.39 -7.87
C HIS A 106 16.66 0.77 -6.85
N GLY A 107 16.80 1.38 -5.67
CA GLY A 107 17.59 0.85 -4.57
C GLY A 107 16.81 -0.19 -3.75
N THR A 108 17.51 -0.79 -2.79
CA THR A 108 16.94 -1.75 -1.83
C THR A 108 16.79 -1.16 -0.42
N ASP A 109 17.12 0.11 -0.24
CA ASP A 109 16.89 0.81 1.01
C ASP A 109 15.42 1.28 1.07
N ILE A 110 14.67 0.65 1.96
CA ILE A 110 13.24 0.90 2.16
C ILE A 110 12.95 1.67 3.45
N GLY A 111 13.95 1.98 4.27
CA GLY A 111 13.76 2.43 5.64
C GLY A 111 13.02 3.77 5.79
N GLN A 112 12.97 4.58 4.74
CA GLN A 112 12.18 5.82 4.70
C GLN A 112 10.77 5.66 4.14
N TRP A 113 10.42 4.47 3.66
CA TRP A 113 9.27 4.24 2.80
C TRP A 113 8.33 3.15 3.29
N LEU A 114 8.87 2.08 3.87
CA LEU A 114 8.11 0.88 4.20
C LEU A 114 8.54 0.32 5.55
N TYR A 115 7.56 -0.13 6.31
CA TYR A 115 7.68 -0.77 7.63
C TYR A 115 8.46 0.09 8.64
N ASN A 116 8.36 1.41 8.52
CA ASN A 116 9.24 2.36 9.19
C ASN A 116 8.57 3.11 10.35
N ARG A 117 7.43 2.61 10.86
CA ARG A 117 6.72 3.19 12.00
C ARG A 117 7.59 3.46 13.23
N ALA A 118 8.55 2.58 13.51
CA ALA A 118 9.48 2.77 14.65
C ALA A 118 10.43 3.96 14.47
N SER A 119 10.61 4.44 13.23
CA SER A 119 11.49 5.54 12.85
C SER A 119 10.73 6.74 12.31
N ALA A 120 9.39 6.68 12.23
CA ALA A 120 8.56 7.81 11.88
C ALA A 120 8.69 8.90 12.95
N THR A 121 9.12 10.08 12.53
CA THR A 121 9.36 11.23 13.42
C THR A 121 8.77 12.48 12.78
N GLY A 122 8.18 13.33 13.63
CA GLY A 122 7.57 14.58 13.19
C GLY A 122 6.25 14.36 12.45
N GLU A 123 6.01 15.18 11.44
CA GLU A 123 4.75 15.22 10.68
C GLU A 123 4.71 14.26 9.48
N ARG A 124 5.84 13.62 9.14
CA ARG A 124 5.92 12.67 8.03
C ARG A 124 5.36 11.30 8.47
N PRO A 125 4.27 10.80 7.86
CA PRO A 125 3.75 9.49 8.16
C PRO A 125 4.73 8.37 7.80
N GLU A 126 4.61 7.24 8.49
CA GLU A 126 5.19 5.98 8.05
C GLU A 126 4.57 5.48 6.72
N ASP A 127 5.18 4.45 6.14
CA ASP A 127 4.59 3.62 5.09
C ASP A 127 4.17 4.36 3.80
N LEU A 128 4.75 5.53 3.51
CA LEU A 128 4.49 6.31 2.29
C LEU A 128 4.74 5.53 0.99
N GLY A 129 5.53 4.44 1.02
CA GLY A 129 5.68 3.53 -0.10
C GLY A 129 4.37 2.86 -0.52
N TYR A 130 3.45 2.59 0.42
CA TYR A 130 2.11 2.06 0.14
C TYR A 130 1.32 3.06 -0.72
N PHE A 131 1.32 4.34 -0.33
CA PHE A 131 0.68 5.40 -1.08
C PHE A 131 1.21 5.50 -2.51
N VAL A 132 2.53 5.53 -2.69
CA VAL A 132 3.12 5.64 -4.03
C VAL A 132 2.75 4.42 -4.89
N GLY A 133 2.86 3.20 -4.35
CA GLY A 133 2.45 1.99 -5.05
C GLY A 133 0.97 1.98 -5.44
N TYR A 134 0.11 2.45 -4.54
CA TYR A 134 -1.32 2.60 -4.77
C TYR A 134 -1.56 3.55 -5.94
N ARG A 135 -0.95 4.74 -5.93
CA ARG A 135 -1.16 5.76 -6.97
C ARG A 135 -0.67 5.29 -8.33
N ILE A 136 0.42 4.51 -8.39
CA ILE A 136 0.87 3.88 -9.64
C ILE A 136 -0.15 2.86 -10.15
N ALA A 137 -0.68 1.99 -9.27
CA ALA A 137 -1.69 1.00 -9.64
C ALA A 137 -3.02 1.65 -10.07
N GLU A 138 -3.44 2.70 -9.36
CA GLU A 138 -4.62 3.50 -9.68
C GLU A 138 -4.47 4.19 -11.04
N ALA A 139 -3.34 4.83 -11.31
CA ALA A 139 -3.07 5.47 -12.60
C ALA A 139 -3.10 4.47 -13.76
N TYR A 140 -2.52 3.28 -13.56
CA TYR A 140 -2.58 2.18 -14.53
C TYR A 140 -4.03 1.74 -14.77
N TYR A 141 -4.76 1.47 -13.69
CA TYR A 141 -6.16 1.07 -13.76
C TYR A 141 -7.01 2.12 -14.45
N ALA A 142 -6.82 3.41 -14.14
CA ALA A 142 -7.57 4.53 -14.71
C ALA A 142 -7.36 4.65 -16.24
N ARG A 143 -6.14 4.42 -16.73
CA ARG A 143 -5.81 4.46 -18.16
C ARG A 143 -6.27 3.23 -18.94
N ALA A 144 -6.43 2.08 -18.29
CA ALA A 144 -6.87 0.88 -18.96
C ALA A 144 -8.27 1.04 -19.57
N SER A 145 -8.42 0.69 -20.84
CA SER A 145 -9.70 0.70 -21.56
C SER A 145 -10.63 -0.40 -21.07
N ASP A 146 -10.07 -1.56 -20.72
CA ASP A 146 -10.78 -2.65 -20.05
C ASP A 146 -10.28 -2.83 -18.62
N LYS A 147 -11.13 -2.42 -17.66
CA LYS A 147 -10.86 -2.54 -16.23
C LYS A 147 -10.74 -3.99 -15.76
N ARG A 148 -11.39 -4.94 -16.44
CA ARG A 148 -11.32 -6.36 -16.07
C ARG A 148 -9.95 -6.94 -16.40
N SER A 149 -9.38 -6.53 -17.52
CA SER A 149 -8.02 -6.93 -17.93
C SER A 149 -6.94 -6.24 -17.09
N ALA A 150 -7.19 -5.03 -16.59
CA ALA A 150 -6.23 -4.29 -15.76
C ALA A 150 -5.94 -4.95 -14.41
N LEU A 151 -6.91 -5.65 -13.81
CA LEU A 151 -6.73 -6.28 -12.50
C LEU A 151 -5.68 -7.40 -12.51
N PRO A 152 -5.73 -8.37 -13.44
CA PRO A 152 -4.63 -9.32 -13.65
C PRO A 152 -3.28 -8.64 -13.90
N ASP A 153 -3.23 -7.56 -14.68
CA ASP A 153 -1.96 -6.86 -14.97
C ASP A 153 -1.32 -6.26 -13.71
N ILE A 154 -2.16 -5.73 -12.81
CA ILE A 154 -1.74 -5.19 -11.50
C ILE A 154 -1.26 -6.32 -10.58
N ILE A 155 -2.04 -7.39 -10.45
CA ILE A 155 -1.79 -8.49 -9.50
C ILE A 155 -0.64 -9.39 -9.97
N GLU A 156 -0.54 -9.65 -11.26
CA GLU A 156 0.38 -10.63 -11.84
C GLU A 156 1.65 -9.99 -12.43
N MET A 157 1.94 -8.76 -12.05
CA MET A 157 3.02 -7.93 -12.58
C MET A 157 4.35 -8.67 -12.75
N LYS A 158 4.94 -8.55 -13.93
CA LYS A 158 6.23 -9.22 -14.27
C LYS A 158 7.42 -8.25 -14.31
N ASN A 159 7.18 -6.97 -14.47
CA ASN A 159 8.23 -5.95 -14.55
C ASN A 159 7.71 -4.62 -13.99
N ALA A 160 8.24 -4.23 -12.83
CA ALA A 160 7.83 -3.03 -12.12
C ALA A 160 8.13 -1.73 -12.89
N ALA A 161 9.28 -1.63 -13.55
CA ALA A 161 9.66 -0.45 -14.32
C ALA A 161 8.77 -0.27 -15.56
N ALA A 162 8.46 -1.36 -16.27
CA ALA A 162 7.55 -1.34 -17.40
C ALA A 162 6.11 -1.01 -16.96
N PHE A 163 5.67 -1.55 -15.83
CA PHE A 163 4.37 -1.25 -15.26
C PHE A 163 4.23 0.23 -14.88
N LEU A 164 5.23 0.80 -14.21
CA LEU A 164 5.28 2.23 -13.90
C LEU A 164 5.23 3.10 -15.17
N ALA A 165 6.01 2.74 -16.20
CA ALA A 165 5.97 3.47 -17.47
C ALA A 165 4.58 3.40 -18.13
N ALA A 166 3.93 2.24 -18.10
CA ALA A 166 2.60 2.03 -18.66
C ALA A 166 1.49 2.74 -17.86
N SER A 167 1.65 2.89 -16.54
CA SER A 167 0.71 3.63 -15.70
C SER A 167 0.69 5.13 -16.01
N GLY A 168 1.78 5.66 -16.57
CA GLY A 168 1.93 7.07 -16.85
C GLY A 168 1.93 7.96 -15.60
N TYR A 169 2.15 7.38 -14.42
CA TYR A 169 2.19 8.12 -13.16
C TYR A 169 3.45 8.99 -13.07
N THR A 170 3.27 10.27 -12.73
CA THR A 170 4.35 11.26 -12.65
C THR A 170 4.29 12.11 -11.38
N GLY A 171 3.62 11.64 -10.31
CA GLY A 171 3.55 12.36 -9.04
C GLY A 171 2.55 13.51 -8.96
N GLY A 172 1.49 13.45 -9.75
CA GLY A 172 0.39 14.41 -9.70
C GLY A 172 -0.72 14.01 -10.65
N GLY A 173 -1.93 13.86 -10.11
CA GLY A 173 -3.17 13.56 -10.84
C GLY A 173 -4.30 14.45 -10.36
#